data_AF-A0A2G2X5K5-F1
#
_entry.id   AF-A0A2G2X5K5-F1
#
_cell.length_a   1.000
_cell.length_b   1.000
_cell.length_c   1.000
_cell.angle_alpha   90.00
_cell.angle_beta   90.00
_cell.angle_gamma   90.00
#
_symmetry.space_group_name_H-M   'P 1'
#
loop_
_entity.id
_entity.type
_entity.pdbx_description
1 polymer ?
#
loop_
_entity_poly.entity_id
_entity_poly.type
_entity_poly.pdbx_seq_one_letter_code
_entity_poly.pdbx_strand_id
1 'polypeptide(L)'
;MGSYTTSSSSAQGESMNGKLIFRQLFEKESSTYTYLLADSFHPDKPALLIDPVDKTVDRDLALAKELGLKLIYAINTHVHADHVTGSGLIKTKVPHVKSIISKASNAKADLFVEPGDKIYFGDIFLEVRATPGHTLGCVTYVTGDGVDQPRPRMAFTGDALLIKGCGRTDFQGGSSDKLYDSVHSQARIYSELVYTSAFHFQVSTVGDEMLYNPRLSKDKETFKNIMQ
;
A
#
# COMPACT_ATOMS: atom_id res chain seq x y z
N MET A 1 63.82 7.63 -6.74
CA MET A 1 62.58 7.91 -6.00
C MET A 1 61.47 8.10 -7.03
N GLY A 2 60.71 7.04 -7.31
CA GLY A 2 59.62 7.04 -8.28
C GLY A 2 58.29 7.22 -7.56
N SER A 3 57.52 8.21 -8.00
CA SER A 3 56.15 8.50 -7.58
C SER A 3 55.18 7.47 -8.16
N TYR A 4 54.44 6.77 -7.31
CA TYR A 4 53.27 5.99 -7.73
C TYR A 4 52.01 6.74 -7.32
N THR A 5 51.32 7.29 -8.33
CA THR A 5 49.93 7.71 -8.26
C THR A 5 49.05 6.46 -8.28
N THR A 6 48.28 6.23 -7.23
CA THR A 6 47.16 5.26 -7.26
C THR A 6 45.85 6.04 -7.24
N SER A 7 45.18 6.08 -8.40
CA SER A 7 43.76 6.43 -8.51
C SER A 7 42.93 5.29 -7.93
N SER A 8 42.25 5.51 -6.81
CA SER A 8 41.18 4.64 -6.34
C SER A 8 39.84 5.27 -6.71
N SER A 9 39.18 4.71 -7.72
CA SER A 9 37.75 4.90 -7.96
C SER A 9 36.97 4.20 -6.85
N SER A 10 36.56 4.94 -5.82
CA SER A 10 35.55 4.46 -4.89
C SER A 10 34.18 4.79 -5.47
N ALA A 11 33.57 3.79 -6.13
CA ALA A 11 32.13 3.80 -6.39
C ALA A 11 31.43 3.98 -5.04
N GLN A 12 30.75 5.12 -4.90
CA GLN A 12 29.96 5.44 -3.73
C GLN A 12 28.77 4.48 -3.67
N GLY A 13 28.82 3.54 -2.72
CA GLY A 13 27.61 2.91 -2.20
C GLY A 13 26.87 3.92 -1.34
N GLU A 14 26.17 4.86 -1.96
CA GLU A 14 25.22 5.71 -1.24
C GLU A 14 24.06 4.83 -0.76
N SER A 15 23.80 4.88 0.55
CA SER A 15 22.76 4.07 1.16
C SER A 15 21.40 4.50 0.59
N MET A 16 20.66 3.54 0.03
CA MET A 16 19.29 3.68 -0.51
C MET A 16 18.24 4.10 0.54
N ASN A 17 18.65 4.43 1.77
CA ASN A 17 17.80 4.70 2.92
C ASN A 17 17.11 6.09 2.89
N GLY A 18 17.30 6.88 1.83
CA GLY A 18 16.74 8.22 1.67
C GLY A 18 15.79 8.43 0.48
N LYS A 19 15.67 7.45 -0.43
CA LYS A 19 14.95 7.59 -1.71
C LYS A 19 13.42 7.65 -1.54
N LEU A 20 12.87 6.91 -0.58
CA LEU A 20 11.43 6.88 -0.32
C LEU A 20 11.06 7.84 0.82
N ILE A 21 10.21 8.83 0.53
CA ILE A 21 9.45 9.53 1.57
C ILE A 21 8.21 8.68 1.86
N PHE A 22 8.04 8.31 3.13
CA PHE A 22 6.89 7.56 3.62
C PHE A 22 6.24 8.25 4.81
N ARG A 23 4.92 8.42 4.78
CA ARG A 23 4.11 8.84 5.94
C ARG A 23 2.87 7.97 6.06
N GLN A 24 2.62 7.49 7.27
CA GLN A 24 1.36 6.88 7.67
C GLN A 24 0.54 7.93 8.40
N LEU A 25 -0.66 8.22 7.89
CA LEU A 25 -1.57 9.23 8.39
C LEU A 25 -2.83 8.53 8.89
N PHE A 26 -3.43 9.03 9.96
CA PHE A 26 -4.55 8.37 10.62
C PHE A 26 -5.79 9.25 10.63
N GLU A 27 -6.93 8.69 10.23
CA GLU A 27 -8.25 9.30 10.36
C GLU A 27 -9.00 8.63 11.52
N LYS A 28 -9.47 9.42 12.48
CA LYS A 28 -9.92 8.93 13.79
C LYS A 28 -11.32 8.33 13.77
N GLU A 29 -12.22 8.84 12.93
CA GLU A 29 -13.63 8.43 12.94
C GLU A 29 -13.82 7.05 12.32
N SER A 30 -13.19 6.80 11.17
CA SER A 30 -13.22 5.51 10.46
C SER A 30 -12.11 4.57 10.90
N SER A 31 -11.14 5.05 11.69
CA SER A 31 -9.94 4.30 12.04
C SER A 31 -9.07 3.91 10.83
N THR A 32 -9.11 4.72 9.78
CA THR A 32 -8.41 4.48 8.51
C THR A 32 -6.97 4.99 8.55
N TYR A 33 -6.05 4.16 8.04
CA TYR A 33 -4.73 4.62 7.64
C TYR A 33 -4.69 5.05 6.16
N THR A 34 -4.20 6.27 5.93
CA THR A 34 -3.82 6.79 4.62
C THR A 34 -2.30 6.79 4.51
N TYR A 35 -1.76 6.34 3.38
CA TYR A 35 -0.30 6.29 3.16
C TYR A 35 0.16 7.26 2.09
N LEU A 36 1.12 8.12 2.40
CA LEU A 36 1.79 9.01 1.46
C LEU A 36 3.17 8.45 1.12
N LEU A 37 3.40 8.19 -0.16
CA LEU A 37 4.68 7.71 -0.70
C LEU A 37 5.19 8.69 -1.74
N ALA A 38 6.49 8.97 -1.76
CA ALA A 38 7.12 9.76 -2.81
C ALA A 38 8.57 9.36 -3.08
N ASP A 39 9.02 9.56 -4.31
CA ASP A 39 10.43 9.46 -4.68
C ASP A 39 11.13 10.80 -4.43
N SER A 40 11.98 10.87 -3.41
CA SER A 40 12.67 12.09 -2.99
C SER A 40 13.83 12.48 -3.91
N PHE A 41 14.36 11.53 -4.69
CA PHE A 41 15.54 11.72 -5.54
C PHE A 41 15.15 12.21 -6.93
N HIS A 42 13.91 11.93 -7.36
CA HIS A 42 13.38 12.50 -8.59
C HIS A 42 13.18 14.02 -8.44
N PRO A 43 13.59 14.86 -9.42
CA PRO A 43 13.50 16.33 -9.32
C PRO A 43 12.10 16.86 -8.99
N ASP A 44 11.07 16.26 -9.58
CA ASP A 44 9.66 16.62 -9.34
C ASP A 44 9.07 16.09 -8.02
N LYS A 45 9.78 15.22 -7.30
CA LYS A 45 9.28 14.49 -6.12
C LYS A 45 7.86 13.91 -6.30
N PRO A 46 7.64 13.05 -7.32
CA PRO A 46 6.35 12.47 -7.62
C PRO A 46 5.87 11.61 -6.45
N ALA A 47 4.59 11.76 -6.11
CA ALA A 47 4.01 11.17 -4.92
C ALA A 47 2.63 10.56 -5.20
N LEU A 48 2.22 9.62 -4.35
CA LEU A 48 0.87 9.07 -4.35
C LEU A 48 0.32 8.96 -2.93
N LEU A 49 -1.01 8.94 -2.84
CA LEU A 49 -1.76 8.62 -1.62
C LEU A 49 -2.46 7.28 -1.80
N ILE A 50 -2.39 6.41 -0.81
CA ILE A 50 -3.16 5.16 -0.71
C ILE A 50 -4.26 5.34 0.33
N ASP A 51 -5.48 4.99 -0.03
CA ASP A 51 -6.69 5.06 0.81
C ASP A 51 -6.89 6.45 1.47
N PRO A 52 -6.93 7.55 0.68
CA PRO A 52 -7.24 8.88 1.22
C PRO A 52 -8.71 8.98 1.66
N VAL A 53 -8.96 9.65 2.78
CA VAL A 53 -10.30 9.90 3.33
C VAL A 53 -10.76 11.32 3.02
N ASP A 54 -12.04 11.51 2.66
CA ASP A 54 -12.62 12.81 2.29
C ASP A 54 -12.42 13.89 3.37
N LYS A 55 -12.63 13.54 4.64
CA LYS A 55 -12.49 14.42 5.81
C LYS A 55 -11.07 14.93 6.03
N THR A 56 -10.06 14.21 5.52
CA THR A 56 -8.64 14.56 5.74
C THR A 56 -7.94 15.09 4.50
N VAL A 57 -8.65 15.30 3.39
CA VAL A 57 -8.06 15.79 2.15
C VAL A 57 -7.24 17.07 2.34
N ASP A 58 -7.74 18.03 3.13
CA ASP A 58 -7.01 19.27 3.37
C ASP A 58 -5.71 19.06 4.16
N ARG A 59 -5.72 18.16 5.15
CA ARG A 59 -4.51 17.73 5.87
C ARG A 59 -3.51 17.10 4.90
N ASP A 60 -3.98 16.20 4.05
CA ASP A 60 -3.11 15.41 3.17
C ASP A 60 -2.46 16.28 2.10
N LEU A 61 -3.23 17.21 1.51
CA LEU A 61 -2.73 18.18 0.54
C LEU A 61 -1.79 19.20 1.17
N ALA A 62 -2.07 19.66 2.40
CA ALA A 62 -1.17 20.55 3.13
C ALA A 62 0.18 19.88 3.38
N LEU A 63 0.18 18.63 3.86
CA LEU A 63 1.41 17.88 4.09
C LEU A 63 2.21 17.65 2.80
N ALA A 64 1.54 17.26 1.71
CA ALA A 64 2.20 17.09 0.42
C ALA A 64 2.86 18.40 -0.06
N LYS A 65 2.18 19.54 0.14
CA LYS A 65 2.72 20.87 -0.19
C LYS A 65 3.91 21.24 0.69
N GLU A 66 3.82 21.02 2.00
CA GLU A 66 4.91 21.30 2.96
C GLU A 66 6.18 20.50 2.63
N LEU A 67 6.02 19.26 2.20
CA LEU A 67 7.12 18.38 1.78
C LEU A 67 7.62 18.65 0.35
N GLY A 68 6.97 19.56 -0.38
CA GLY A 68 7.31 19.90 -1.76
C GLY A 68 7.08 18.76 -2.75
N LEU A 69 6.02 17.98 -2.55
CA LEU A 69 5.71 16.79 -3.35
C LEU A 69 4.76 17.10 -4.50
N LYS A 70 4.97 16.43 -5.64
CA LYS A 70 4.03 16.45 -6.78
C LYS A 70 3.13 15.24 -6.70
N LEU A 71 1.94 15.40 -6.11
CA LEU A 71 0.94 14.34 -6.05
C LEU A 71 0.47 14.00 -7.47
N ILE A 72 0.61 12.74 -7.88
CA ILE A 72 0.20 12.26 -9.21
C ILE A 72 -0.97 11.26 -9.14
N TYR A 73 -1.07 10.48 -8.06
CA TYR A 73 -2.11 9.49 -7.88
C TYR A 73 -2.78 9.53 -6.51
N ALA A 74 -4.08 9.28 -6.50
CA ALA A 74 -4.86 8.97 -5.31
C ALA A 74 -5.49 7.59 -5.52
N ILE A 75 -4.92 6.55 -4.90
CA ILE A 75 -5.23 5.16 -5.17
C ILE A 75 -6.01 4.55 -4.01
N ASN A 76 -6.90 3.60 -4.29
CA ASN A 76 -7.60 2.84 -3.25
C ASN A 76 -7.26 1.35 -3.35
N THR A 77 -7.14 0.67 -2.21
CA THR A 77 -6.95 -0.78 -2.12
C THR A 77 -8.23 -1.53 -2.48
N HIS A 78 -9.39 -0.95 -2.16
CA HIS A 78 -10.71 -1.50 -2.46
C HIS A 78 -11.78 -0.40 -2.37
N VAL A 79 -13.05 -0.78 -2.54
CA VAL A 79 -14.18 0.11 -2.24
C VAL A 79 -14.46 0.03 -0.75
N HIS A 80 -14.14 1.12 -0.03
CA HIS A 80 -14.34 1.22 1.41
C HIS A 80 -15.81 1.30 1.80
N ALA A 81 -16.17 0.75 2.96
CA ALA A 81 -17.54 0.77 3.51
C ALA A 81 -17.66 1.57 4.81
N ASP A 82 -16.54 1.92 5.41
CA ASP A 82 -16.37 2.63 6.67
C ASP A 82 -16.13 4.14 6.49
N HIS A 83 -15.68 4.56 5.30
CA HIS A 83 -15.47 5.97 4.95
C HIS A 83 -15.72 6.29 3.47
N VAL A 84 -15.84 7.59 3.17
CA VAL A 84 -15.91 8.09 1.80
C VAL A 84 -14.50 8.41 1.31
N THR A 85 -14.12 7.87 0.15
CA THR A 85 -12.79 8.13 -0.43
C THR A 85 -12.58 9.62 -0.73
N GLY A 86 -11.42 10.14 -0.35
CA GLY A 86 -10.97 11.50 -0.65
C GLY A 86 -10.49 11.68 -2.09
N SER A 87 -10.33 10.60 -2.86
CA SER A 87 -9.79 10.64 -4.23
C SER A 87 -10.56 11.60 -5.16
N GLY A 88 -11.90 11.67 -5.04
CA GLY A 88 -12.73 12.60 -5.81
C GLY A 88 -12.47 14.07 -5.44
N LEU A 89 -12.39 14.38 -4.15
CA LEU A 89 -12.12 15.74 -3.67
C LEU A 89 -10.69 16.19 -4.00
N ILE A 90 -9.71 15.29 -3.90
CA ILE A 90 -8.32 15.55 -4.30
C ILE A 90 -8.27 15.97 -5.77
N LYS A 91 -8.97 15.27 -6.65
CA LYS A 91 -9.03 15.62 -8.08
C LYS A 91 -9.65 17.00 -8.33
N THR A 92 -10.67 17.38 -7.57
CA THR A 92 -11.26 18.71 -7.67
C THR A 92 -10.26 19.81 -7.27
N LYS A 93 -9.44 19.57 -6.23
CA LYS A 93 -8.46 20.53 -5.71
C LYS A 93 -7.13 20.52 -6.48
N VAL A 94 -6.76 19.37 -7.06
CA VAL A 94 -5.50 19.14 -7.79
C VAL A 94 -5.81 18.41 -9.12
N PRO A 95 -6.25 19.13 -10.16
CA PRO A 95 -6.86 18.53 -11.36
C PRO A 95 -6.00 17.56 -12.19
N HIS A 96 -4.68 17.56 -12.00
CA HIS A 96 -3.79 16.64 -12.70
C HIS A 96 -3.66 15.28 -12.01
N VAL A 97 -4.06 15.17 -10.74
CA VAL A 97 -4.05 13.89 -10.01
C VAL A 97 -5.05 12.94 -10.66
N LYS A 98 -4.67 11.66 -10.77
CA LYS A 98 -5.56 10.60 -11.26
C LYS A 98 -5.97 9.66 -10.12
N SER A 99 -7.25 9.31 -10.06
CA SER A 99 -7.71 8.26 -9.16
C SER A 99 -7.47 6.88 -9.77
N ILE A 100 -7.00 5.93 -8.96
CA ILE A 100 -6.76 4.54 -9.37
C ILE A 100 -7.51 3.59 -8.43
N ILE A 101 -8.15 2.58 -9.01
CA ILE A 101 -8.74 1.47 -8.25
C ILE A 101 -8.68 0.18 -9.08
N SER A 102 -8.83 -0.98 -8.44
CA SER A 102 -8.87 -2.24 -9.19
C SER A 102 -10.06 -2.28 -10.15
N LYS A 103 -9.84 -2.84 -11.34
CA LYS A 103 -10.91 -3.06 -12.32
C LYS A 103 -12.00 -3.98 -11.76
N ALA A 104 -11.58 -4.98 -10.96
CA ALA A 104 -12.46 -5.92 -10.30
C ALA A 104 -13.46 -5.23 -9.36
N SER A 105 -13.13 -4.07 -8.78
CA SER A 105 -14.02 -3.37 -7.84
C SER A 105 -15.35 -2.88 -8.44
N ASN A 106 -15.45 -2.76 -9.78
CA ASN A 106 -16.58 -2.14 -10.48
C ASN A 106 -16.89 -0.68 -10.06
N ALA A 107 -15.97 -0.01 -9.36
CA ALA A 107 -16.08 1.39 -9.02
C ALA A 107 -15.69 2.30 -10.20
N LYS A 108 -15.92 3.60 -10.05
CA LYS A 108 -15.46 4.62 -11.01
C LYS A 108 -14.11 5.18 -10.57
N ALA A 109 -13.15 5.22 -11.48
CA ALA A 109 -11.86 5.88 -11.32
C ALA A 109 -11.36 6.41 -12.67
N ASP A 110 -10.28 7.20 -12.68
CA ASP A 110 -9.67 7.62 -13.94
C ASP A 110 -8.87 6.49 -14.59
N LEU A 111 -8.24 5.65 -13.77
CA LEU A 111 -7.43 4.51 -14.20
C LEU A 111 -7.86 3.26 -13.43
N PHE A 112 -7.72 2.11 -14.08
CA PHE A 112 -7.97 0.81 -13.49
C PHE A 112 -6.70 -0.03 -13.49
N VAL A 113 -6.55 -0.86 -12.45
CA VAL A 113 -5.45 -1.82 -12.35
C VAL A 113 -5.95 -3.26 -12.30
N GLU A 114 -5.14 -4.16 -12.83
CA GLU A 114 -5.27 -5.62 -12.82
C GLU A 114 -4.04 -6.26 -12.15
N PRO A 115 -4.11 -7.54 -11.74
CA PRO A 115 -2.99 -8.21 -11.09
C PRO A 115 -1.73 -8.25 -11.99
N GLY A 116 -0.58 -7.92 -11.42
CA GLY A 116 0.70 -7.83 -12.13
C GLY A 116 1.03 -6.44 -12.68
N ASP A 117 0.06 -5.51 -12.68
CA ASP A 117 0.32 -4.12 -13.04
C ASP A 117 1.31 -3.45 -12.09
N LYS A 118 1.94 -2.38 -12.56
CA LYS A 118 2.88 -1.55 -11.80
C LYS A 118 2.47 -0.09 -11.84
N ILE A 119 2.37 0.53 -10.67
CA ILE A 119 2.08 1.97 -10.52
C ILE A 119 3.39 2.69 -10.20
N TYR A 120 3.92 3.43 -11.18
CA TYR A 120 5.18 4.15 -11.08
C TYR A 120 5.01 5.57 -10.53
N PHE A 121 5.91 6.00 -9.65
CA PHE A 121 6.03 7.37 -9.17
C PHE A 121 7.52 7.70 -9.04
N GLY A 122 8.06 8.34 -10.09
CA GLY A 122 9.51 8.44 -10.26
C GLY A 122 10.07 7.06 -10.60
N ASP A 123 11.16 6.67 -9.95
CA ASP A 123 11.80 5.38 -10.16
C ASP A 123 11.23 4.28 -9.25
N ILE A 124 10.37 4.65 -8.28
CA ILE A 124 9.72 3.70 -7.38
C ILE A 124 8.43 3.21 -8.01
N PHE A 125 8.09 1.93 -7.82
CA PHE A 125 6.79 1.40 -8.23
C PHE A 125 6.12 0.54 -7.16
N LEU A 126 4.80 0.48 -7.24
CA LEU A 126 3.96 -0.50 -6.53
C LEU A 126 3.51 -1.58 -7.51
N GLU A 127 3.82 -2.84 -7.22
CA GLU A 127 3.25 -4.03 -7.83
C GLU A 127 1.82 -4.24 -7.31
N VAL A 128 0.88 -4.50 -8.21
CA VAL A 128 -0.53 -4.77 -7.87
C VAL A 128 -0.75 -6.26 -7.76
N ARG A 129 -1.21 -6.72 -6.59
CA ARG A 129 -1.59 -8.11 -6.36
C ARG A 129 -3.05 -8.23 -6.03
N ALA A 130 -3.78 -9.08 -6.74
CA ALA A 130 -5.16 -9.40 -6.36
C ALA A 130 -5.17 -10.14 -5.02
N THR A 131 -5.90 -9.58 -4.06
CA THR A 131 -6.16 -10.20 -2.76
C THR A 131 -7.65 -10.12 -2.40
N PRO A 132 -8.55 -10.63 -3.26
CA PRO A 132 -9.99 -10.59 -3.02
C PRO A 132 -10.37 -11.46 -1.82
N GLY A 133 -11.47 -11.09 -1.17
CA GLY A 133 -11.99 -11.86 -0.05
C GLY A 133 -12.74 -10.99 0.94
N HIS A 134 -12.16 -9.87 1.37
CA HIS A 134 -12.90 -8.84 2.09
C HIS A 134 -13.96 -8.22 1.17
N THR A 135 -13.52 -7.76 -0.01
CA THR A 135 -14.38 -7.47 -1.16
C THR A 135 -13.88 -8.23 -2.39
N LEU A 136 -14.71 -8.28 -3.43
CA LEU A 136 -14.33 -8.85 -4.73
C LEU A 136 -13.24 -8.03 -5.46
N GLY A 137 -13.04 -6.76 -5.07
CA GLY A 137 -12.11 -5.83 -5.71
C GLY A 137 -10.83 -5.54 -4.92
N CYS A 138 -10.56 -6.22 -3.80
CA CYS A 138 -9.38 -5.94 -2.99
C CYS A 138 -8.08 -6.26 -3.74
N VAL A 139 -7.14 -5.31 -3.66
CA VAL A 139 -5.75 -5.49 -4.07
C VAL A 139 -4.80 -5.13 -2.93
N THR A 140 -3.65 -5.77 -2.92
CA THR A 140 -2.50 -5.39 -2.10
C THR A 140 -1.48 -4.71 -3.01
N TYR A 141 -1.02 -3.53 -2.61
CA TYR A 141 0.06 -2.83 -3.30
C TYR A 141 1.38 -3.15 -2.61
N VAL A 142 2.39 -3.57 -3.38
CA VAL A 142 3.70 -3.95 -2.82
C VAL A 142 4.81 -3.15 -3.48
N THR A 143 5.70 -2.52 -2.72
CA THR A 143 6.88 -1.84 -3.31
C THR A 143 7.69 -2.83 -4.14
N GLY A 144 8.32 -2.35 -5.22
CA GLY A 144 9.04 -3.22 -6.16
C GLY A 144 10.12 -4.12 -5.53
N ASP A 145 10.46 -5.19 -6.23
CA ASP A 145 11.48 -6.19 -5.85
C ASP A 145 12.86 -5.93 -6.49
N GLY A 146 12.96 -4.92 -7.36
CA GLY A 146 14.19 -4.51 -8.01
C GLY A 146 15.29 -4.08 -7.03
N VAL A 147 16.54 -4.08 -7.51
CA VAL A 147 17.71 -3.68 -6.71
C VAL A 147 17.62 -2.23 -6.21
N ASP A 148 17.00 -1.36 -7.00
CA ASP A 148 16.86 0.07 -6.72
C ASP A 148 15.50 0.44 -6.06
N GLN A 149 14.79 -0.55 -5.51
CA GLN A 149 13.49 -0.39 -4.85
C GLN A 149 13.62 -0.40 -3.32
N PRO A 150 12.62 0.12 -2.58
CA PRO A 150 12.64 0.14 -1.12
C PRO A 150 12.88 -1.24 -0.49
N ARG A 151 13.77 -1.30 0.50
CA ARG A 151 14.04 -2.49 1.31
C ARG A 151 13.97 -2.17 2.81
N PRO A 152 13.31 -2.99 3.64
CA PRO A 152 12.47 -4.13 3.26
C PRO A 152 11.29 -3.71 2.37
N ARG A 153 10.71 -4.65 1.60
CA ARG A 153 9.52 -4.36 0.80
C ARG A 153 8.35 -4.03 1.73
N MET A 154 7.46 -3.18 1.27
CA MET A 154 6.27 -2.75 2.02
C MET A 154 5.02 -3.22 1.27
N ALA A 155 4.12 -3.89 1.97
CA ALA A 155 2.83 -4.35 1.47
C ALA A 155 1.69 -3.56 2.13
N PHE A 156 0.89 -2.89 1.31
CA PHE A 156 -0.31 -2.15 1.71
C PHE A 156 -1.52 -3.04 1.44
N THR A 157 -1.99 -3.73 2.48
CA THR A 157 -2.88 -4.89 2.36
C THR A 157 -4.36 -4.56 2.36
N GLY A 158 -4.70 -3.27 2.50
CA GLY A 158 -6.07 -2.84 2.79
C GLY A 158 -6.67 -3.65 3.93
N ASP A 159 -7.90 -4.11 3.73
CA ASP A 159 -8.62 -4.97 4.67
C ASP A 159 -8.46 -6.47 4.40
N ALA A 160 -7.62 -6.89 3.45
CA ALA A 160 -7.39 -8.32 3.22
C ALA A 160 -6.61 -8.95 4.40
N LEU A 161 -5.59 -8.25 4.88
CA LEU A 161 -4.82 -8.62 6.07
C LEU A 161 -4.75 -7.42 7.01
N LEU A 162 -5.19 -7.63 8.25
CA LEU A 162 -5.06 -6.67 9.34
C LEU A 162 -4.06 -7.19 10.37
N ILE A 163 -3.48 -6.32 11.17
CA ILE A 163 -2.53 -6.76 12.21
C ILE A 163 -3.30 -7.54 13.28
N LYS A 164 -2.94 -8.82 13.47
CA LYS A 164 -3.69 -9.80 14.28
C LYS A 164 -5.16 -9.94 13.87
N GLY A 165 -5.49 -9.70 12.59
CA GLY A 165 -6.85 -9.90 12.09
C GLY A 165 -6.96 -9.94 10.57
N CYS A 166 -8.18 -9.76 10.10
CA CYS A 166 -8.50 -9.57 8.69
C CYS A 166 -9.85 -8.85 8.62
N GLY A 167 -10.16 -8.24 7.48
CA GLY A 167 -11.46 -7.66 7.22
C GLY A 167 -12.57 -8.72 7.24
N ARG A 168 -13.79 -8.27 7.49
CA ARG A 168 -15.01 -9.09 7.38
C ARG A 168 -15.23 -9.59 5.95
N THR A 169 -16.04 -10.62 5.75
CA THR A 169 -16.19 -11.28 4.42
C THR A 169 -17.65 -11.53 4.02
N ASP A 170 -18.59 -10.93 4.74
CA ASP A 170 -20.05 -11.12 4.61
C ASP A 170 -20.76 -9.98 3.85
N PHE A 171 -20.02 -9.01 3.31
CA PHE A 171 -20.54 -7.90 2.52
C PHE A 171 -19.71 -7.67 1.24
N GLN A 172 -20.17 -6.82 0.31
CA GLN A 172 -19.41 -6.41 -0.90
C GLN A 172 -18.81 -7.57 -1.74
N GLY A 173 -19.56 -8.68 -1.83
CA GLY A 173 -19.12 -9.89 -2.53
C GLY A 173 -17.93 -10.58 -1.88
N GLY A 174 -17.76 -10.39 -0.57
CA GLY A 174 -16.75 -11.04 0.24
C GLY A 174 -16.91 -12.57 0.28
N SER A 175 -15.82 -13.24 0.64
CA SER A 175 -15.75 -14.69 0.77
C SER A 175 -14.56 -15.06 1.66
N SER A 176 -14.83 -15.69 2.81
CA SER A 176 -13.79 -16.22 3.70
C SER A 176 -12.90 -17.23 2.99
N ASP A 177 -13.50 -18.06 2.14
CA ASP A 177 -12.76 -19.04 1.34
C ASP A 177 -11.71 -18.37 0.43
N LYS A 178 -12.12 -17.33 -0.31
CA LYS A 178 -11.21 -16.55 -1.17
C LYS A 178 -10.22 -15.72 -0.35
N LEU A 179 -10.65 -15.14 0.76
CA LEU A 179 -9.76 -14.32 1.60
C LEU A 179 -8.59 -15.15 2.12
N TYR A 180 -8.88 -16.36 2.60
CA TYR A 180 -7.87 -17.29 3.09
C TYR A 180 -6.85 -17.62 2.01
N ASP A 181 -7.32 -18.01 0.81
CA ASP A 181 -6.46 -18.35 -0.33
C ASP A 181 -5.64 -17.15 -0.81
N SER A 182 -6.25 -15.96 -0.85
CA SER A 182 -5.58 -14.71 -1.18
C SER A 182 -4.42 -14.47 -0.23
N VAL A 183 -4.64 -14.44 1.08
CA VAL A 183 -3.56 -14.17 2.04
C VAL A 183 -2.47 -15.24 1.99
N HIS A 184 -2.83 -16.53 1.95
CA HIS A 184 -1.85 -17.62 1.96
C HIS A 184 -1.05 -17.73 0.66
N SER A 185 -1.64 -17.38 -0.49
CA SER A 185 -0.90 -17.32 -1.75
C SER A 185 0.13 -16.18 -1.78
N GLN A 186 -0.15 -15.07 -1.08
CA GLN A 186 0.78 -13.94 -0.93
C GLN A 186 1.85 -14.18 0.14
N ALA A 187 1.59 -15.06 1.10
CA ALA A 187 2.45 -15.30 2.26
C ALA A 187 3.85 -15.89 1.95
N ARG A 188 4.12 -16.28 0.70
CA ARG A 188 5.42 -16.84 0.30
C ARG A 188 6.57 -15.82 0.36
N ILE A 189 6.30 -14.56 0.69
CA ILE A 189 7.29 -13.48 0.85
C ILE A 189 7.30 -13.00 2.31
N TYR A 190 7.95 -13.76 3.18
CA TYR A 190 7.98 -13.56 4.63
C TYR A 190 8.62 -12.24 5.11
N SER A 191 9.35 -11.53 4.25
CA SER A 191 10.17 -10.37 4.61
C SER A 191 9.52 -9.00 4.35
N GLU A 192 8.23 -8.96 3.97
CA GLU A 192 7.53 -7.70 3.69
C GLU A 192 6.93 -7.10 4.97
N LEU A 193 7.11 -5.79 5.15
CA LEU A 193 6.42 -5.02 6.19
C LEU A 193 4.95 -4.87 5.79
N VAL A 194 4.04 -5.22 6.69
CA VAL A 194 2.59 -5.21 6.47
C VAL A 194 2.00 -3.92 7.05
N TYR A 195 1.37 -3.14 6.16
CA TYR A 195 0.66 -1.91 6.44
C TYR A 195 -0.82 -2.08 6.09
N THR A 196 -1.69 -1.89 7.08
CA THR A 196 -3.10 -2.29 7.02
C THR A 196 -4.02 -1.10 7.21
N SER A 197 -5.29 -1.17 6.80
CA SER A 197 -6.24 -0.06 6.98
C SER A 197 -6.65 0.22 8.44
N ALA A 198 -6.46 -0.70 9.39
CA ALA A 198 -7.06 -0.62 10.74
C ALA A 198 -6.11 -0.33 11.93
N PHE A 199 -6.69 0.28 12.97
CA PHE A 199 -6.11 1.09 14.07
C PHE A 199 -5.25 0.44 15.17
N HIS A 200 -5.15 -0.88 15.29
CA HIS A 200 -4.56 -1.42 16.54
C HIS A 200 -3.03 -1.38 16.59
N PHE A 201 -2.34 -1.41 15.45
CA PHE A 201 -0.88 -1.47 15.37
C PHE A 201 -0.37 -0.71 14.14
N GLN A 202 0.86 -0.19 14.19
CA GLN A 202 1.39 0.66 13.12
C GLN A 202 1.97 -0.13 11.93
N VAL A 203 2.58 -1.28 12.20
CA VAL A 203 3.19 -2.17 11.20
C VAL A 203 3.32 -3.58 11.77
N SER A 204 3.22 -4.60 10.92
CA SER A 204 3.52 -6.01 11.23
C SER A 204 4.44 -6.61 10.16
N THR A 205 4.69 -7.92 10.20
CA THR A 205 5.37 -8.64 9.12
C THR A 205 4.48 -9.77 8.61
N VAL A 206 4.66 -10.16 7.34
CA VAL A 206 3.96 -11.32 6.78
C VAL A 206 4.22 -12.56 7.65
N GLY A 207 5.47 -12.76 8.10
CA GLY A 207 5.82 -13.88 8.99
C GLY A 207 5.07 -13.88 10.31
N ASP A 208 4.97 -12.74 10.99
CA ASP A 208 4.25 -12.62 12.26
C ASP A 208 2.75 -12.88 12.09
N GLU A 209 2.16 -12.41 11.00
CA GLU A 209 0.74 -12.67 10.74
C GLU A 209 0.48 -14.14 10.41
N MET A 210 1.35 -14.80 9.64
CA MET A 210 1.18 -16.23 9.36
C MET A 210 1.33 -17.11 10.61
N LEU A 211 2.18 -16.71 11.56
CA LEU A 211 2.40 -17.46 12.80
C LEU A 211 1.37 -17.18 13.88
N TYR A 212 0.96 -15.91 14.03
CA TYR A 212 0.29 -15.44 15.24
C TYR A 212 -1.05 -14.76 14.98
N ASN A 213 -1.51 -14.63 13.73
CA ASN A 213 -2.83 -14.08 13.47
C ASN A 213 -3.90 -15.05 14.00
N PRO A 214 -4.78 -14.64 14.94
CA PRO A 214 -5.70 -15.55 15.62
C PRO A 214 -6.68 -16.24 14.67
N ARG A 215 -6.94 -15.64 13.49
CA ARG A 215 -7.82 -16.18 12.44
C ARG A 215 -7.01 -16.89 11.37
N LEU A 216 -6.10 -16.17 10.71
CA LEU A 216 -5.40 -16.64 9.50
C LEU A 216 -4.33 -17.70 9.77
N SER A 217 -3.87 -17.88 11.02
CA SER A 217 -2.99 -19.02 11.39
C SER A 217 -3.72 -20.36 11.50
N LYS A 218 -5.05 -20.38 11.42
CA LYS A 218 -5.86 -21.61 11.48
C LYS A 218 -5.91 -22.28 10.11
N ASP A 219 -6.33 -23.54 10.07
CA ASP A 219 -6.67 -24.18 8.80
C ASP A 219 -7.89 -23.50 8.15
N LYS A 220 -8.03 -23.68 6.83
CA LYS A 220 -9.04 -22.98 6.02
C LYS A 220 -10.47 -23.20 6.52
N GLU A 221 -10.82 -24.41 6.94
CA GLU A 221 -12.18 -24.71 7.41
C GLU A 221 -12.45 -24.06 8.77
N THR A 222 -11.49 -24.14 9.70
CA THR A 222 -11.59 -23.42 10.98
C THR A 222 -11.69 -21.91 10.76
N PHE A 223 -10.90 -21.34 9.86
CA PHE A 223 -10.97 -19.92 9.49
C PHE A 223 -12.37 -19.54 8.97
N LYS A 224 -12.93 -20.32 8.03
CA LYS A 224 -14.26 -20.09 7.49
C LYS A 224 -15.33 -20.12 8.58
N ASN A 225 -15.25 -21.07 9.51
CA ASN A 225 -16.20 -21.19 10.61
C ASN A 225 -16.11 -20.03 11.62
N ILE A 226 -14.92 -19.46 11.82
CA ILE A 226 -14.74 -18.27 12.69
C ILE A 226 -15.33 -17.00 12.04
N MET A 227 -15.33 -16.94 10.70
CA MET A 227 -15.73 -15.76 9.93
C MET A 227 -17.21 -15.71 9.57
N GLN A 228 -17.95 -16.82 9.73
CA GLN A 228 -19.41 -16.92 9.58
C GLN A 228 -20.13 -16.38 10.82
#